data_AF-A0A7S3BWD3-F1
#
_entry.id   AF-A0A7S3BWD3-F1
#
_cell.length_a   1.000
_cell.length_b   1.000
_cell.length_c   1.000
_cell.angle_alpha   90.00
_cell.angle_beta   90.00
_cell.angle_gamma   90.00
#
_symmetry.space_group_name_H-M   'P 1'
#
loop_
_entity.id
_entity.type
_entity.pdbx_description
1 polymer ?
#
loop_
_entity_poly.entity_id
_entity_poly.type
_entity_poly.pdbx_seq_one_letter_code
_entity_poly.pdbx_strand_id
1 'polypeptide(L)'
;YGGPTLLVASTATGELFGAYISVPLKAQDKYVGDRDCFLFTLAPRFHVYRTTGIASNCVRFSPHATGQLRGGAYSSSSEDVLGFGGQPARMRLSFEEDLNTLRWHTSCTTYATHPHDGGSLPE
;
A
#
# COMPACT_ATOMS: atom_id res chain seq x y z
N TYR A 1 -1.30 3.39 -19.28
CA TYR A 1 -2.50 3.94 -18.63
C TYR A 1 -2.15 5.30 -18.03
N GLY A 2 -3.02 6.30 -18.16
CA GLY A 2 -2.74 7.69 -17.72
C GLY A 2 -3.79 8.28 -16.78
N GLY A 3 -4.71 7.45 -16.26
CA GLY A 3 -5.76 7.86 -15.34
C GLY A 3 -5.50 7.40 -13.90
N PRO A 4 -6.45 7.64 -13.00
CA PRO A 4 -6.41 7.15 -11.63
C PRO A 4 -6.64 5.64 -11.55
N THR A 5 -5.99 4.96 -10.61
CA THR A 5 -6.12 3.51 -10.44
C THR A 5 -6.88 3.19 -9.17
N LEU A 6 -7.90 2.34 -9.26
CA LEU A 6 -8.54 1.73 -8.10
C LEU A 6 -8.01 0.30 -7.95
N LEU A 7 -7.22 0.07 -6.90
CA LEU A 7 -6.76 -1.25 -6.50
C LEU A 7 -7.77 -1.85 -5.53
N VAL A 8 -8.20 -3.08 -5.80
CA VAL A 8 -9.06 -3.88 -4.93
C VAL A 8 -8.37 -5.22 -4.71
N ALA A 9 -8.27 -5.62 -3.45
CA ALA A 9 -7.69 -6.89 -3.04
C ALA A 9 -8.66 -7.62 -2.12
N SER A 10 -8.67 -8.95 -2.26
CA SER A 10 -9.46 -9.87 -1.46
C SER A 10 -8.56 -10.90 -0.79
N THR A 11 -8.72 -11.10 0.51
CA THR A 11 -8.03 -12.16 1.23
C THR A 11 -8.76 -13.49 1.08
N ALA A 12 -8.08 -14.60 1.36
CA ALA A 12 -8.70 -15.93 1.40
C ALA A 12 -9.80 -16.05 2.49
N THR A 13 -9.76 -15.18 3.51
CA THR A 13 -10.75 -15.07 4.58
C THR A 13 -11.96 -14.20 4.21
N GLY A 14 -11.97 -13.60 3.02
CA GLY A 14 -13.09 -12.80 2.51
C GLY A 14 -13.07 -11.31 2.87
N GLU A 15 -11.96 -10.81 3.42
CA GLU A 15 -11.77 -9.39 3.67
C GLU A 15 -11.50 -8.68 2.35
N LEU A 16 -12.09 -7.49 2.19
CA LEU A 16 -11.95 -6.68 1.00
C LEU A 16 -11.41 -5.32 1.38
N PHE A 17 -10.32 -4.91 0.73
CA PHE A 17 -9.71 -3.62 0.95
C PHE A 17 -9.01 -3.15 -0.32
N GLY A 18 -8.48 -1.93 -0.28
CA GLY A 18 -7.78 -1.40 -1.43
C GLY A 18 -7.31 0.02 -1.27
N ALA A 19 -6.93 0.59 -2.41
CA ALA A 19 -6.43 1.93 -2.52
C ALA A 19 -6.95 2.60 -3.78
N TYR A 20 -7.26 3.87 -3.68
CA TYR A 20 -7.43 4.75 -4.83
C TYR A 20 -6.18 5.59 -5.00
N ILE A 21 -5.63 5.56 -6.21
CA ILE A 21 -4.44 6.30 -6.61
C ILE A 21 -4.90 7.35 -7.63
N SER A 22 -4.87 8.62 -7.24
CA SER A 22 -5.34 9.75 -8.07
C SER A 22 -4.46 10.02 -9.29
N VAL A 23 -3.18 9.64 -9.20
CA VAL A 23 -2.18 9.85 -10.25
C VAL A 23 -1.91 8.56 -11.04
N PRO A 24 -1.34 8.65 -12.26
CA PRO A 24 -0.95 7.45 -13.00
C PRO A 24 0.06 6.61 -12.21
N LEU A 25 -0.28 5.34 -11.97
CA LEU A 25 0.62 4.39 -11.33
C LEU A 25 1.81 4.08 -12.26
N LYS A 26 3.00 4.50 -11.87
CA LYS A 26 4.25 4.32 -12.63
C LYS A 26 5.30 3.65 -11.77
N ALA A 27 6.11 2.79 -12.39
CA ALA A 27 7.25 2.16 -11.75
C ALA A 27 8.34 3.20 -11.48
N GLN A 28 8.69 3.40 -10.21
CA GLN A 28 9.71 4.34 -9.75
C GLN A 28 10.04 4.15 -8.26
N ASP A 29 11.29 4.47 -7.92
CA ASP A 29 11.81 4.35 -6.54
C ASP A 29 11.28 5.43 -5.57
N LYS A 30 10.47 6.39 -6.06
CA LYS A 30 9.96 7.52 -5.28
C LYS A 30 8.47 7.39 -5.02
N TYR A 31 8.02 7.96 -3.90
CA TYR A 31 6.59 8.10 -3.63
C TYR A 31 5.95 9.11 -4.60
N VAL A 32 4.73 8.80 -5.03
CA VAL A 32 3.83 9.66 -5.81
C VAL A 32 2.44 9.66 -5.19
N GLY A 33 1.54 10.44 -5.78
CA GLY A 33 0.17 10.64 -5.31
C GLY A 33 0.02 12.02 -4.67
N ASP A 34 -1.24 12.38 -4.45
CA ASP A 34 -1.64 13.64 -3.84
C ASP A 34 -2.65 13.37 -2.72
N ARG A 35 -3.37 14.42 -2.30
CA ARG A 35 -4.35 14.34 -1.21
C ARG A 35 -5.62 13.59 -1.59
N ASP A 36 -5.86 13.38 -2.88
CA ASP A 36 -7.01 12.63 -3.37
C ASP A 36 -6.79 11.12 -3.32
N CYS A 37 -5.56 10.65 -3.08
CA CYS A 37 -5.30 9.24 -2.74
C CYS A 37 -6.00 8.85 -1.42
N PHE A 38 -6.51 7.64 -1.35
CA PHE A 38 -7.07 7.10 -0.11
C PHE A 38 -6.98 5.58 -0.06
N LEU A 39 -6.96 5.04 1.15
CA LEU A 39 -7.15 3.61 1.38
C LEU A 39 -8.59 3.33 1.78
N PHE A 40 -9.06 2.11 1.60
CA PHE A 40 -10.38 1.73 2.05
C PHE A 40 -10.46 0.26 2.43
N THR A 41 -11.43 -0.06 3.28
CA THR A 41 -11.96 -1.41 3.50
C THR A 41 -13.40 -1.46 2.97
N LEU A 42 -13.81 -2.57 2.37
CA LEU A 42 -15.18 -2.84 1.92
C LEU A 42 -15.86 -3.90 2.80
N ALA A 43 -15.12 -4.94 3.20
CA ALA A 43 -15.59 -6.01 4.05
C ALA A 43 -14.51 -6.38 5.09
N PRO A 44 -14.88 -6.70 6.34
CA PRO A 44 -16.26 -6.84 6.85
C PRO A 44 -16.97 -5.51 7.12
N ARG A 45 -16.24 -4.39 7.16
CA ARG A 45 -16.79 -3.05 7.44
C ARG A 45 -16.22 -2.04 6.46
N PHE A 46 -17.13 -1.27 5.85
CA PHE A 46 -16.74 -0.19 4.95
C PHE A 46 -16.11 0.97 5.71
N HIS A 47 -14.92 1.39 5.28
CA HIS A 47 -14.26 2.59 5.81
C HIS A 47 -13.31 3.18 4.78
N VAL A 48 -13.11 4.50 4.81
CA VAL A 48 -12.18 5.22 3.93
C VAL A 48 -11.15 5.98 4.76
N TYR A 49 -9.87 5.68 4.55
CA TYR A 49 -8.73 6.33 5.18
C TYR A 49 -8.17 7.39 4.22
N ARG A 50 -8.60 8.64 4.42
CA ARG A 50 -8.08 9.80 3.66
C ARG A 50 -6.65 10.14 4.07
N THR A 51 -5.93 10.86 3.21
CA THR A 51 -4.63 11.44 3.59
C THR A 51 -4.78 12.39 4.77
N THR A 52 -3.81 12.40 5.68
CA THR A 52 -3.76 13.34 6.82
C THR A 52 -3.25 14.73 6.41
N GLY A 53 -2.56 14.81 5.27
CA GLY A 53 -1.83 16.00 4.84
C GLY A 53 -0.49 16.23 5.55
N ILE A 54 -0.10 15.38 6.52
CA ILE A 54 1.16 15.51 7.28
C ILE A 54 2.36 15.03 6.46
N ALA A 55 2.19 13.92 5.73
CA ALA A 55 3.24 13.31 4.93
C ALA A 55 2.76 13.06 3.49
N SER A 56 3.69 13.14 2.53
CA SER A 56 3.40 13.11 1.08
C SER A 56 3.78 11.78 0.40
N ASN A 57 3.99 10.75 1.20
CA ASN A 57 4.39 9.40 0.81
C ASN A 57 3.18 8.51 0.48
N CYS A 58 2.32 8.95 -0.44
CA CYS A 58 1.01 8.32 -0.69
C CYS A 58 1.12 6.91 -1.27
N VAL A 59 1.84 6.71 -2.38
CA VAL A 59 2.05 5.41 -3.02
C VAL A 59 3.47 5.29 -3.57
N ARG A 60 4.07 4.10 -3.49
CA ARG A 60 5.34 3.72 -4.11
C ARG A 60 5.13 2.43 -4.89
N PHE A 61 5.52 2.41 -6.16
CA PHE A 61 5.49 1.21 -6.99
C PHE A 61 6.87 0.97 -7.57
N SER A 62 7.53 -0.09 -7.11
CA SER A 62 8.91 -0.41 -7.41
C SER A 62 9.00 -1.89 -7.77
N PRO A 63 8.52 -2.29 -8.97
CA PRO A 63 8.71 -3.65 -9.46
C PRO A 63 10.20 -3.98 -9.55
N HIS A 64 10.58 -5.18 -9.11
CA HIS A 64 11.92 -5.66 -9.34
C HIS A 64 12.15 -5.70 -10.86
N ALA A 65 13.22 -5.07 -11.33
CA ALA A 65 13.52 -5.09 -12.76
C ALA A 65 13.82 -6.52 -13.18
N THR A 66 12.91 -7.14 -13.93
CA THR A 66 13.10 -8.44 -14.54
C THR A 66 14.31 -8.34 -15.48
N GLY A 67 15.48 -8.83 -15.03
CA GLY A 67 16.68 -8.94 -15.87
C GLY A 67 17.92 -8.14 -15.47
N GLN A 68 17.92 -7.35 -14.39
CA GLN A 68 19.19 -6.84 -13.83
C GLN A 68 19.66 -7.71 -12.67
N LEU A 69 20.62 -8.60 -12.96
CA LEU A 69 21.46 -9.22 -11.94
C LEU A 69 22.21 -8.10 -11.19
N ARG A 70 21.65 -7.63 -10.07
CA ARG A 70 22.45 -6.93 -9.06
C ARG A 70 23.34 -8.00 -8.44
N GLY A 71 24.61 -7.98 -8.81
CA GLY A 71 25.57 -9.05 -8.58
C GLY A 71 25.43 -9.75 -7.23
N GLY A 72 25.15 -11.05 -7.28
CA GLY A 72 25.51 -12.04 -6.26
C GLY A 72 24.93 -11.91 -4.86
N ALA A 73 24.08 -10.93 -4.55
CA ALA A 73 23.52 -10.76 -3.22
C ALA A 73 21.99 -10.68 -3.30
N TYR A 74 21.33 -11.73 -2.81
CA TYR A 74 19.91 -11.67 -2.41
C TYR A 74 19.76 -10.51 -1.41
N SER A 75 19.26 -9.37 -1.88
CA SER A 75 19.04 -8.19 -1.05
C SER A 75 17.66 -8.26 -0.42
N SER A 76 17.50 -9.12 0.58
CA SER A 76 16.31 -9.24 1.41
C SER A 76 16.20 -8.07 2.41
N SER A 77 15.95 -6.84 1.95
CA SER A 77 15.79 -5.73 2.90
C SER A 77 14.73 -4.65 2.60
N SER A 78 13.89 -4.82 1.58
CA SER A 78 12.49 -4.37 1.61
C SER A 78 11.72 -4.93 0.41
N GLU A 79 11.04 -6.07 0.60
CA GLU A 79 10.44 -6.94 -0.45
C GLU A 79 9.10 -6.45 -1.01
N ASP A 80 8.66 -5.24 -0.65
CA ASP A 80 7.39 -4.71 -1.12
C ASP A 80 7.52 -4.09 -2.52
N VAL A 81 6.77 -4.65 -3.47
CA VAL A 81 6.67 -4.17 -4.85
C VAL A 81 5.78 -2.94 -4.97
N LEU A 82 4.75 -2.88 -4.15
CA LEU A 82 3.74 -1.82 -4.12
C LEU A 82 3.43 -1.50 -2.68
N GLY A 83 3.45 -0.23 -2.32
CA GLY A 83 3.06 0.17 -0.98
C GLY A 83 2.51 1.57 -0.89
N PHE A 84 1.78 1.81 0.19
CA PHE A 84 0.99 2.99 0.42
C PHE A 84 1.22 3.50 1.82
N GLY A 85 1.63 4.76 1.96
CA GLY A 85 1.76 5.46 3.24
C GLY A 85 2.83 4.87 4.17
N GLY A 86 3.35 5.68 5.09
CA GLY A 86 4.42 5.23 5.99
C GLY A 86 5.79 5.12 5.32
N GLN A 87 6.75 4.57 6.04
CA GLN A 87 8.15 4.52 5.59
C GLN A 87 8.46 3.15 4.97
N PRO A 88 9.54 3.02 4.17
CA PRO A 88 10.05 1.70 3.79
C PRO A 88 10.16 0.78 5.02
N ALA A 89 9.82 -0.50 4.86
CA ALA A 89 9.69 -1.52 5.92
C ALA A 89 8.55 -1.33 6.95
N ARG A 90 7.85 -0.18 6.97
CA ARG A 90 6.67 0.05 7.82
C ARG A 90 5.62 0.85 7.06
N MET A 91 5.24 0.32 5.91
CA MET A 91 4.21 0.93 5.06
C MET A 91 2.83 0.68 5.64
N ARG A 92 1.87 1.56 5.42
CA ARG A 92 0.50 1.38 5.94
C ARG A 92 -0.17 0.17 5.28
N LEU A 93 0.03 0.03 3.99
CA LEU A 93 -0.39 -1.11 3.19
C LEU A 93 0.73 -1.45 2.21
N SER A 94 1.09 -2.71 2.06
CA SER A 94 2.05 -3.14 1.04
C SER A 94 1.79 -4.54 0.51
N PHE A 95 2.30 -4.79 -0.69
CA PHE A 95 2.26 -6.05 -1.39
C PHE A 95 3.68 -6.47 -1.76
N GLU A 96 3.97 -7.76 -1.62
CA GLU A 96 5.19 -8.37 -2.13
C GLU A 96 5.14 -8.52 -3.67
N GLU A 97 6.25 -8.92 -4.28
CA GLU A 97 6.41 -9.02 -5.74
C GLU A 97 5.38 -9.93 -6.42
N ASP A 98 5.01 -11.03 -5.77
CA ASP A 98 4.05 -11.99 -6.30
C ASP A 98 2.58 -11.60 -6.06
N LEU A 99 2.34 -10.48 -5.35
CA LEU A 99 1.04 -10.00 -4.91
C LEU A 99 0.22 -10.99 -4.05
N ASN A 100 0.83 -12.07 -3.56
CA ASN A 100 0.16 -13.04 -2.70
C ASN A 100 0.29 -12.67 -1.22
N THR A 101 1.40 -12.03 -0.85
CA THR A 101 1.60 -11.54 0.51
C THR A 101 1.25 -10.07 0.59
N LEU A 102 0.47 -9.74 1.61
CA LEU A 102 0.10 -8.37 1.95
C LEU A 102 0.44 -8.09 3.40
N ARG A 103 0.93 -6.87 3.65
CA ARG A 103 1.17 -6.36 5.00
C ARG A 103 0.34 -5.11 5.23
N TRP A 104 -0.26 -5.02 6.42
CA TRP A 104 -1.08 -3.88 6.83
C TRP A 104 -0.71 -3.44 8.25
N HIS A 105 -0.66 -2.14 8.47
CA HIS A 105 -0.41 -1.56 9.80
C HIS A 105 -1.56 -0.67 10.24
N THR A 106 -1.88 -0.65 11.54
CA THR A 106 -3.03 0.10 12.12
C THR A 106 -2.87 1.62 12.13
N SER A 107 -1.68 2.15 11.85
CA SER A 107 -1.44 3.59 11.71
C SER A 107 -0.20 3.91 10.85
N CYS A 108 -0.21 5.07 10.19
CA CYS A 108 0.98 5.75 9.67
C CYS A 108 0.78 7.27 9.72
N THR A 109 1.77 8.05 9.30
CA THR A 109 1.65 9.53 9.22
C THR A 109 0.92 10.01 7.96
N THR A 110 0.77 9.16 6.94
CA THR A 110 0.23 9.55 5.62
C THR A 110 -1.29 9.45 5.54
N TYR A 111 -1.87 8.37 6.06
CA TYR A 111 -3.30 8.09 6.01
C TYR A 111 -3.90 8.10 7.42
N ALA A 112 -5.18 8.45 7.51
CA ALA A 112 -5.93 8.41 8.75
C ALA A 112 -5.85 7.03 9.42
N THR A 113 -5.80 7.03 10.75
CA THR A 113 -5.72 5.80 11.54
C THR A 113 -6.96 4.95 11.37
N HIS A 114 -6.81 3.64 11.58
CA HIS A 114 -8.00 2.80 11.69
C HIS A 114 -8.82 3.28 12.90
N PRO A 115 -10.15 3.48 12.79
CA PRO A 115 -10.95 3.74 13.98
C PRO A 115 -10.75 2.57 14.96
N HIS A 116 -10.38 2.87 16.20
CA HIS A 116 -10.34 1.85 17.26
C HIS A 116 -11.78 1.43 17.56
N ASP A 117 -12.31 0.47 16.80
CA ASP A 117 -13.46 -0.30 17.22
C ASP A 117 -12.91 -1.48 18.03
N GLY A 118 -13.49 -1.79 19.20
CA GLY A 118 -13.06 -2.86 20.11
C GLY A 118 -13.23 -4.28 19.57
N GLY A 119 -12.64 -4.58 18.41
CA GLY A 119 -12.65 -5.86 17.74
C GLY A 119 -11.45 -5.96 16.81
N SER A 120 -10.48 -6.76 17.21
CA SER A 120 -9.23 -7.07 16.50
C SER A 120 -9.49 -7.64 15.10
N LEU A 121 -8.73 -7.15 14.11
CA LEU A 121 -8.34 -7.97 12.97
C LEU A 121 -7.27 -8.96 13.48
N PRO A 122 -7.43 -10.28 13.27
CA PRO A 122 -6.51 -11.27 13.81
C PRO A 122 -5.11 -11.14 13.21
N GLU A 123 -4.10 -11.44 14.06
CA GLU A 123 -2.68 -11.57 13.71
C GLU A 123 -2.41 -12.66 12.66
#